data_AF-D6Z9K5-F1
#
_entry.id   AF-D6Z9K5-F1
#
_cell.length_a   1.000
_cell.length_b   1.000
_cell.length_c   1.000
_cell.angle_alpha   90.00
_cell.angle_beta   90.00
_cell.angle_gamma   90.00
#
_symmetry.space_group_name_H-M   'P 1'
#
loop_
_entity.id
_entity.type
_entity.pdbx_description
1 polymer ?
#
loop_
_entity_poly.entity_id
_entity_poly.type
_entity_poly.pdbx_seq_one_letter_code
_entity_poly.pdbx_strand_id
1 'polypeptide(L)'
;MSWFKVDDGFYAHPKVMGLSDGALSLWTLAGTWCAHQLTDGVVPHAALSMHRGTPERAQELVEAGLWELHPKGHKFHDWEQYQPTKEQVEAEREAAKERMKAARAKRKAAKPVRENTEDGSRDVPENTEDGSEDVRANTDRTSGEVRLTPTRPDPSLSTDVDNSSTSPSAQCSPAELRAEFAAFWTVYPRKSGKAKAEKAFERARRKTTVEAMTEAAGRYRDDPNREAGFTKEAATWLNQECWNDPPLPPRFERTSAKPPPGPLDGYGAGVKSQIGWEMLSPTPDPQAVAMAEAAGYKPPSNGHRLREVGA
;
A
#
# COMPACT_ATOMS: atom_id res chain seq x y z
N MET A 1 15.66 -8.24 -0.54
CA MET A 1 15.50 -7.03 -1.38
C MET A 1 15.99 -5.84 -0.56
N SER A 2 16.84 -4.98 -1.13
CA SER A 2 17.26 -3.74 -0.47
C SER A 2 16.24 -2.64 -0.75
N TRP A 3 16.00 -1.81 0.27
CA TRP A 3 15.07 -0.67 0.21
C TRP A 3 15.87 0.60 0.47
N PHE A 4 15.53 1.67 -0.25
CA PHE A 4 15.99 3.01 0.10
C PHE A 4 15.01 3.60 1.12
N LYS A 5 15.51 3.95 2.31
CA LYS A 5 14.66 4.43 3.42
C LYS A 5 14.50 5.95 3.33
N VAL A 6 13.26 6.43 3.41
CA VAL A 6 12.94 7.85 3.45
C VAL A 6 12.05 8.08 4.67
N ASP A 7 12.38 9.10 5.46
CA ASP A 7 11.62 9.49 6.64
C ASP A 7 10.24 10.04 6.27
N ASP A 8 9.23 9.84 7.12
CA ASP A 8 7.87 10.32 6.88
C ASP A 8 7.74 11.85 6.99
N GLY A 9 8.65 12.51 7.71
CA GLY A 9 8.79 13.97 7.76
C GLY A 9 9.61 14.58 6.62
N PHE A 10 10.16 13.77 5.70
CA PHE A 10 11.05 14.24 4.64
C PHE A 10 10.44 15.35 3.76
N TYR A 11 9.14 15.26 3.47
CA TYR A 11 8.44 16.23 2.61
C TYR A 11 8.38 17.64 3.20
N ALA A 12 8.48 17.78 4.53
CA ALA A 12 8.40 19.06 5.23
C ALA A 12 9.77 19.57 5.69
N HIS A 13 10.85 18.84 5.40
CA HIS A 13 12.18 19.20 5.86
C HIS A 13 12.65 20.51 5.21
N PRO A 14 13.23 21.48 5.95
CA PRO A 14 13.62 22.79 5.39
C PRO A 14 14.56 22.71 4.18
N LYS A 15 15.48 21.74 4.17
CA LYS A 15 16.37 21.48 3.02
C LYS A 15 15.63 21.01 1.76
N VAL A 16 14.44 20.42 1.91
CA VAL A 16 13.64 19.83 0.82
C VAL A 16 12.63 20.83 0.28
N MET A 17 12.02 21.64 1.16
CA MET A 17 11.01 22.64 0.78
C MET A 17 11.52 23.69 -0.23
N GLY A 18 12.82 23.97 -0.22
CA GLY A 18 13.46 24.91 -1.17
C GLY A 18 13.90 24.28 -2.49
N LEU A 19 13.75 22.96 -2.65
CA LEU A 19 14.17 22.24 -3.86
C LEU A 19 13.10 22.29 -4.94
N SER A 20 13.56 22.21 -6.17
CA SER A 20 12.77 21.90 -7.33
C SER A 20 12.30 20.45 -7.34
N ASP A 21 11.15 20.21 -7.96
CA ASP A 21 10.61 18.86 -8.19
C ASP A 21 11.61 17.97 -8.96
N GLY A 22 12.41 18.57 -9.83
CA GLY A 22 13.46 17.90 -10.59
C GLY A 22 14.60 17.39 -9.71
N ALA A 23 15.04 18.20 -8.73
CA ALA A 23 16.07 17.79 -7.78
C ALA A 23 15.53 16.71 -6.83
N LEU A 24 14.28 16.85 -6.36
CA LEU A 24 13.63 15.88 -5.48
C LEU A 24 13.45 14.51 -6.14
N SER A 25 12.99 14.50 -7.40
CA SER A 25 12.84 13.27 -8.18
C SER A 25 14.20 12.62 -8.47
N LEU A 26 15.23 13.40 -8.81
CA LEU A 26 16.59 12.91 -8.98
C LEU A 26 17.14 12.27 -7.71
N TRP A 27 16.97 12.93 -6.56
CA TRP A 27 17.39 12.41 -5.25
C TRP A 27 16.75 11.06 -4.94
N THR A 28 15.44 10.94 -5.17
CA THR A 28 14.70 9.69 -4.92
C THR A 28 15.17 8.56 -5.84
N LEU A 29 15.28 8.81 -7.15
CA LEU A 29 15.73 7.81 -8.12
C LEU A 29 17.17 7.35 -7.84
N ALA A 30 18.09 8.30 -7.59
CA ALA A 30 19.46 7.99 -7.27
C ALA A 30 19.58 7.18 -5.97
N GLY A 31 18.77 7.50 -4.94
CA GLY A 31 18.75 6.77 -3.68
C GLY A 31 18.31 5.31 -3.86
N THR A 32 17.25 5.08 -4.64
CA THR A 32 16.81 3.71 -4.98
C THR A 32 17.86 2.93 -5.76
N TRP A 33 18.56 3.60 -6.69
CA TRP A 33 19.64 2.98 -7.45
C TRP A 33 20.84 2.62 -6.56
N CYS A 34 21.26 3.52 -5.67
CA CYS A 34 22.34 3.26 -4.71
C CYS A 34 22.02 2.09 -3.77
N ALA A 35 20.78 2.01 -3.28
CA ALA A 35 20.34 0.90 -2.44
C ALA A 35 20.28 -0.43 -3.21
N HIS A 36 19.93 -0.39 -4.50
CA HIS A 36 19.93 -1.58 -5.35
C HIS A 36 21.35 -2.06 -5.67
N GLN A 37 22.23 -1.15 -6.06
CA GLN A 37 23.61 -1.43 -6.47
C GLN A 37 24.58 -1.59 -5.29
N LEU A 38 24.14 -1.28 -4.07
CA LEU A 38 24.97 -1.31 -2.86
C LEU A 38 26.24 -0.47 -3.01
N THR A 39 26.08 0.78 -3.44
CA THR A 39 27.20 1.72 -3.66
C THR A 39 27.47 2.64 -2.48
N ASP A 40 26.90 2.35 -1.31
CA ASP A 40 27.08 3.13 -0.08
C ASP A 40 26.83 4.63 -0.28
N GLY A 41 25.77 4.94 -1.04
CA GLY A 41 25.35 6.30 -1.34
C GLY A 41 26.20 7.01 -2.41
N VAL A 42 27.15 6.35 -3.06
CA VAL A 42 27.91 6.94 -4.17
C VAL A 42 27.08 6.88 -5.45
N VAL A 43 26.86 8.04 -6.05
CA VAL A 43 26.17 8.25 -7.33
C VAL A 43 27.21 8.59 -8.41
N PRO A 44 27.64 7.63 -9.25
CA PRO A 44 28.58 7.91 -10.32
C PRO A 44 27.94 8.74 -11.43
N HIS A 45 28.75 9.49 -12.18
CA HIS A 45 28.28 10.32 -13.30
C HIS A 45 27.40 9.55 -14.31
N ALA A 46 27.74 8.28 -14.59
CA ALA A 46 26.96 7.43 -15.48
C ALA A 46 25.53 7.16 -14.95
N ALA A 47 25.36 7.04 -13.62
CA ALA A 47 24.05 6.86 -13.01
C ALA A 47 23.21 8.14 -13.09
N LEU A 48 23.83 9.32 -12.94
CA LEU A 48 23.13 10.60 -13.13
C LEU A 48 22.53 10.70 -14.54
N SER A 49 23.32 10.39 -15.57
CA SER A 49 22.86 10.41 -16.95
C SER A 49 21.71 9.42 -17.21
N MET A 50 21.74 8.24 -16.57
CA MET A 50 20.70 7.22 -16.71
C MET A 50 19.35 7.68 -16.13
N HIS A 51 19.37 8.41 -15.02
CA HIS A 51 18.16 8.88 -14.35
C HIS A 51 17.68 10.25 -14.84
N ARG A 52 18.16 10.69 -16.01
CA ARG A 52 17.88 12.03 -16.59
C ARG A 52 18.24 13.18 -15.65
N GLY A 53 19.21 12.95 -14.75
CA GLY A 53 19.74 13.98 -13.89
C GLY A 53 20.54 14.99 -14.71
N THR A 54 20.18 16.26 -14.62
CA THR A 54 21.01 17.35 -15.16
C THR A 54 22.05 17.76 -14.11
N PRO A 55 23.22 18.25 -14.52
CA PRO A 55 24.24 18.73 -13.58
C PRO A 55 23.71 19.86 -12.68
N GLU A 56 22.81 20.69 -13.18
CA GLU A 56 22.14 21.76 -12.42
C GLU A 56 21.35 21.20 -11.22
N ARG A 57 20.58 20.12 -11.41
CA ARG A 57 19.83 19.49 -10.31
C ARG A 57 20.74 18.80 -9.32
N ALA A 58 21.84 18.21 -9.78
CA ALA A 58 22.84 17.62 -8.89
C ALA A 58 23.51 18.70 -8.02
N GLN A 59 23.82 19.86 -8.61
CA GLN A 59 24.39 21.00 -7.89
C GLN A 59 23.41 21.56 -6.86
N GLU A 60 22.13 21.68 -7.20
CA GLU A 60 21.06 22.09 -6.29
C GLU A 60 20.99 21.20 -5.03
N LEU A 61 21.15 19.87 -5.20
CA LEU A 61 21.20 18.91 -4.09
C LEU A 61 22.46 19.03 -3.22
N VAL A 62 23.59 19.42 -3.82
CA VAL A 62 24.83 19.70 -3.10
C VAL A 62 24.71 20.99 -2.29
N GLU A 63 24.15 22.04 -2.88
CA GLU A 63 23.92 23.34 -2.22
C GLU A 63 22.93 23.21 -1.05
N ALA A 64 21.89 22.39 -1.20
CA ALA A 64 20.97 22.06 -0.11
C ALA A 64 21.60 21.17 0.98
N GLY A 65 22.81 20.64 0.76
CA GLY A 65 23.51 19.75 1.70
C GLY A 65 22.81 18.41 1.88
N LEU A 66 22.16 17.91 0.82
CA LEU A 66 21.67 16.53 0.73
C LEU A 66 22.72 15.61 0.09
N TRP A 67 23.53 16.16 -0.82
CA TRP A 67 24.66 15.49 -1.47
C TRP A 67 25.98 16.18 -1.17
N GLU A 68 27.06 15.43 -1.31
CA GLU A 68 28.44 15.86 -1.25
C GLU A 68 29.13 15.61 -2.59
N LEU A 69 30.15 16.43 -2.87
CA LEU A 69 31.02 16.21 -4.02
C LEU A 69 31.90 14.97 -3.78
N HIS A 70 31.96 14.10 -4.77
CA HIS A 70 32.74 12.87 -4.69
C HIS A 70 33.60 12.72 -5.96
N PRO A 71 34.83 12.17 -5.88
CA PRO A 71 35.71 12.07 -7.06
C PRO A 71 35.11 11.37 -8.28
N LYS A 72 34.15 10.45 -8.05
CA LYS A 72 33.47 9.67 -9.11
C LYS A 72 32.11 10.25 -9.53
N GLY A 73 31.66 11.35 -8.90
CA GLY A 73 30.32 11.92 -9.07
C GLY A 73 29.86 12.65 -7.82
N HIS A 74 28.80 12.14 -7.21
CA HIS A 74 28.22 12.72 -5.99
C HIS A 74 28.05 11.61 -4.94
N LYS A 75 27.89 11.97 -3.68
CA LYS A 75 27.59 11.03 -2.60
C LYS A 75 26.43 11.57 -1.76
N PHE A 76 25.54 10.71 -1.30
CA PHE A 76 24.54 11.11 -0.29
C PHE A 76 25.22 11.46 1.03
N HIS A 77 24.81 12.58 1.62
CA HIS A 77 25.22 12.96 2.96
C HIS A 77 24.68 11.95 3.98
N ASP A 78 25.50 11.58 4.96
CA ASP A 78 25.15 10.68 6.08
C ASP A 78 24.50 9.34 5.69
N TRP A 79 24.86 8.76 4.54
CA TRP A 79 24.29 7.48 4.08
C TRP A 79 24.37 6.39 5.16
N GLU A 80 25.52 6.24 5.82
CA GLU A 80 25.79 5.17 6.80
C GLU A 80 24.94 5.29 8.08
N GLN A 81 24.41 6.48 8.38
CA GLN A 81 23.59 6.69 9.57
C GLN A 81 22.15 6.19 9.38
N TYR A 82 21.61 6.33 8.18
CA TYR A 82 20.20 6.08 7.90
C TYR A 82 19.96 4.87 6.98
N GLN A 83 20.94 4.56 6.13
CA GLN A 83 20.88 3.46 5.17
C GLN A 83 21.82 2.33 5.58
N PRO A 84 21.44 1.08 5.30
CA PRO A 84 22.34 -0.04 5.52
C PRO A 84 23.51 0.02 4.55
N THR A 85 24.72 -0.28 5.05
CA THR A 85 25.92 -0.39 4.21
C THR A 85 25.89 -1.67 3.38
N LYS A 86 26.67 -1.72 2.31
CA LYS A 86 26.85 -2.91 1.48
C LYS A 86 27.18 -4.15 2.32
N GLU A 87 28.12 -4.02 3.25
CA GLU A 87 28.55 -5.12 4.13
C GLU A 87 27.40 -5.62 5.00
N GLN A 88 26.61 -4.72 5.58
CA GLN A 88 25.43 -5.09 6.38
C GLN A 88 24.38 -5.82 5.55
N VAL A 89 24.10 -5.34 4.34
CA VAL A 89 23.12 -5.97 3.44
C VAL A 89 23.59 -7.35 3.00
N GLU A 90 24.88 -7.52 2.69
CA GLU A 90 25.46 -8.81 2.31
C GLU A 90 25.41 -9.80 3.47
N ALA A 91 25.81 -9.38 4.68
CA ALA A 91 25.73 -10.20 5.88
C ALA A 91 24.28 -10.63 6.21
N GLU A 92 23.32 -9.71 6.09
CA GLU A 92 21.91 -10.05 6.32
C GLU A 92 21.38 -11.03 5.25
N ARG A 93 21.80 -10.88 3.98
CA ARG A 93 21.45 -11.81 2.89
C ARG A 93 22.02 -13.20 3.14
N GLU A 94 23.27 -13.31 3.61
CA GLU A 94 23.89 -14.59 3.95
C GLU A 94 23.18 -15.25 5.14
N ALA A 95 22.97 -14.52 6.22
CA ALA A 95 22.22 -15.02 7.37
C ALA A 95 20.79 -15.46 7.01
N ALA A 96 20.14 -14.78 6.06
CA ALA A 96 18.82 -15.17 5.54
C ALA A 96 18.90 -16.47 4.72
N LYS A 97 19.92 -16.63 3.87
CA LYS A 97 20.16 -17.88 3.12
C LYS A 97 20.38 -19.05 4.07
N GLU A 98 21.18 -18.88 5.11
CA GLU A 98 21.43 -19.92 6.12
C GLU A 98 20.16 -20.31 6.89
N ARG A 99 19.40 -19.31 7.36
CA ARG A 99 18.09 -19.53 8.00
C ARG A 99 17.15 -20.31 7.10
N MET A 100 17.09 -19.96 5.82
CA MET A 100 16.24 -20.66 4.85
C MET A 100 16.74 -22.10 4.60
N LYS A 101 18.05 -22.33 4.51
CA LYS A 101 18.65 -23.67 4.37
C LYS A 101 18.30 -24.55 5.58
N ALA A 102 18.44 -24.02 6.79
CA ALA A 102 18.08 -24.72 8.02
C ALA A 102 16.57 -25.04 8.09
N ALA A 103 15.71 -24.10 7.73
CA ALA A 103 14.26 -24.31 7.68
C ALA A 103 13.86 -25.38 6.66
N ARG A 104 14.49 -25.38 5.46
CA ARG A 104 14.27 -26.40 4.43
C ARG A 104 14.72 -27.79 4.90
N ALA A 105 15.88 -27.88 5.56
CA ALA A 105 16.38 -29.14 6.12
C ALA A 105 15.43 -29.71 7.19
N LYS A 106 14.96 -28.87 8.13
CA LYS A 106 13.96 -29.25 9.13
C LYS A 106 12.65 -29.73 8.48
N ARG A 107 12.15 -29.02 7.46
CA ARG A 107 10.94 -29.43 6.73
C ARG A 107 11.12 -30.76 5.99
N LYS A 108 12.31 -31.03 5.44
CA LYS A 108 12.63 -32.32 4.81
C LYS A 108 12.64 -33.45 5.84
N ALA A 109 13.25 -33.24 7.00
CA ALA A 109 13.30 -34.22 8.08
C ALA A 109 11.93 -34.50 8.72
N ALA A 110 11.06 -33.48 8.78
CA ALA A 110 9.71 -33.61 9.34
C ALA A 110 8.68 -34.23 8.37
N LYS A 111 9.04 -34.47 7.10
CA LYS A 111 8.15 -35.13 6.15
C LYS A 111 8.31 -36.65 6.36
N PRO A 112 7.33 -37.37 6.95
CA PRO A 112 7.45 -38.81 7.07
C PRO A 112 7.58 -39.40 5.66
N VAL A 113 8.62 -40.20 5.46
CA VAL A 113 8.73 -41.08 4.30
C VAL A 113 7.49 -41.97 4.38
N ARG A 114 6.51 -41.73 3.51
CA ARG A 114 5.49 -42.74 3.25
C ARG A 114 6.24 -43.87 2.57
N GLU A 115 6.51 -44.91 3.34
CA GLU A 115 6.94 -46.19 2.79
C GLU A 115 5.85 -46.63 1.82
N ASN A 116 6.18 -46.62 0.54
CA ASN A 116 5.29 -47.16 -0.49
C ASN A 116 5.25 -48.67 -0.25
N THR A 117 4.23 -49.14 0.46
CA THR A 117 3.85 -50.54 0.39
C THR A 117 3.38 -50.78 -1.04
N GLU A 118 4.14 -51.59 -1.76
CA GLU A 118 3.85 -52.01 -3.12
C GLU A 118 2.49 -52.72 -3.15
N ASP A 119 1.46 -52.03 -3.65
CA ASP A 119 0.35 -52.71 -4.29
C ASP A 119 -0.11 -51.93 -5.53
N GLY A 120 0.08 -52.61 -6.67
CA GLY A 120 -0.41 -52.37 -8.02
C GLY A 120 -1.07 -51.04 -8.41
N SER A 121 -0.45 -50.38 -9.41
CA SER A 121 -1.04 -50.16 -10.76
C SER A 121 -0.89 -48.74 -11.32
N ARG A 122 -0.37 -48.73 -12.56
CA ARG A 122 -0.44 -47.72 -13.64
C ARG A 122 0.63 -46.62 -13.70
N ASP A 123 1.53 -46.85 -14.64
CA ASP A 123 2.36 -45.89 -15.36
C ASP A 123 1.62 -44.61 -15.75
N VAL A 124 2.22 -43.47 -15.39
CA VAL A 124 2.07 -42.19 -16.11
C VAL A 124 3.46 -41.53 -16.11
N PRO A 125 4.02 -41.16 -17.28
CA PRO A 125 5.37 -40.62 -17.33
C PRO A 125 5.43 -39.17 -16.87
N GLU A 126 6.54 -38.92 -16.21
CA GLU A 126 7.17 -37.70 -15.75
C GLU A 126 7.10 -36.53 -16.75
N ASN A 127 6.39 -35.47 -16.35
CA ASN A 127 6.82 -34.11 -16.64
C ASN A 127 6.30 -33.17 -15.55
N THR A 128 7.17 -32.73 -14.64
CA THR A 128 6.87 -31.61 -13.75
C THR A 128 8.13 -30.76 -13.67
N GLU A 129 8.28 -29.92 -14.68
CA GLU A 129 9.18 -28.78 -14.60
C GLU A 129 8.77 -27.89 -13.43
N ASP A 130 9.82 -27.52 -12.73
CA ASP A 130 9.97 -26.59 -11.64
C ASP A 130 9.26 -25.26 -11.92
N GLY A 131 8.20 -24.97 -11.17
CA GLY A 131 7.40 -23.77 -11.37
C GLY A 131 6.43 -23.52 -10.24
N SER A 132 6.90 -22.96 -9.12
CA SER A 132 6.12 -21.97 -8.36
C SER A 132 6.97 -21.34 -7.25
N GLU A 133 7.45 -20.14 -7.56
CA GLU A 133 7.73 -19.11 -6.59
C GLU A 133 6.43 -18.76 -5.85
N ASP A 134 6.26 -19.23 -4.63
CA ASP A 134 5.21 -18.71 -3.74
C ASP A 134 5.86 -17.86 -2.65
N VAL A 135 5.90 -16.56 -2.96
CA VAL A 135 6.09 -15.47 -2.03
C VAL A 135 4.95 -15.48 -1.00
N ARG A 136 5.28 -15.75 0.26
CA ARG A 136 4.52 -15.21 1.40
C ARG A 136 5.49 -14.53 2.35
N ALA A 137 5.51 -13.21 2.27
CA ALA A 137 6.16 -12.34 3.25
C ALA A 137 5.16 -11.97 4.35
N ASN A 138 5.68 -12.01 5.59
CA ASN A 138 5.29 -11.21 6.75
C ASN A 138 3.95 -11.55 7.43
N THR A 139 3.82 -11.57 8.76
CA THR A 139 4.61 -11.00 9.86
C THR A 139 4.27 -11.83 11.11
N ASP A 140 5.25 -12.29 11.87
CA ASP A 140 5.03 -12.58 13.29
C ASP A 140 6.17 -11.91 14.04
N ARG A 141 5.92 -10.66 14.45
CA ARG A 141 6.78 -9.91 15.36
C ARG A 141 6.10 -9.97 16.72
N THR A 142 6.58 -10.90 17.54
CA THR A 142 6.33 -10.91 18.97
C THR A 142 7.17 -9.79 19.58
N SER A 143 6.54 -8.64 19.88
CA SER A 143 7.10 -7.62 20.76
C SER A 143 6.09 -7.41 21.88
N GLY A 144 6.43 -7.95 23.06
CA GLY A 144 5.76 -7.57 24.29
C GLY A 144 6.17 -6.16 24.66
N GLU A 145 5.21 -5.25 24.67
CA GLU A 145 5.38 -3.95 25.29
C GLU A 145 4.09 -3.53 25.99
N VAL A 146 4.25 -3.27 27.29
CA VAL A 146 3.24 -2.88 28.25
C VAL A 146 2.73 -1.49 27.90
N ARG A 147 1.43 -1.35 27.61
CA ARG A 147 0.79 -0.04 27.51
C ARG A 147 -0.19 0.12 28.68
N LEU A 148 0.27 0.84 29.71
CA LEU A 148 -0.57 1.33 30.80
C LEU A 148 -1.56 2.36 30.22
N THR A 149 -2.85 2.10 30.36
CA THR A 149 -3.94 3.00 29.97
C THR A 149 -4.24 3.99 31.11
N PRO A 150 -4.33 5.31 30.86
CA PRO A 150 -4.73 6.28 31.88
C PRO A 150 -6.23 6.17 32.20
N THR A 151 -6.52 6.17 33.50
CA THR A 151 -7.83 6.05 34.16
C THR A 151 -8.75 7.26 33.90
N ARG A 152 -10.04 7.01 33.65
CA ARG A 152 -11.11 8.01 33.83
C ARG A 152 -12.27 7.36 34.62
N PRO A 153 -12.80 8.03 35.67
CA PRO A 153 -13.69 7.40 36.63
C PRO A 153 -15.16 7.32 36.17
N ASP A 154 -15.81 6.35 36.80
CA ASP A 154 -17.19 5.85 36.76
C ASP A 154 -18.29 6.92 36.91
N PRO A 155 -19.51 6.63 36.44
CA PRO A 155 -20.64 6.63 37.37
C PRO A 155 -21.46 5.33 37.31
N SER A 156 -21.55 4.74 38.50
CA SER A 156 -22.34 3.59 38.90
C SER A 156 -23.81 3.63 38.50
N LEU A 157 -24.34 2.52 37.99
CA LEU A 157 -25.71 2.07 38.24
C LEU A 157 -25.76 0.55 38.30
N SER A 158 -25.95 0.04 39.52
CA SER A 158 -26.20 -1.36 39.83
C SER A 158 -27.61 -1.76 39.40
N THR A 159 -27.74 -2.86 38.68
CA THR A 159 -28.89 -3.78 38.80
C THR A 159 -28.39 -5.20 38.57
N ASP A 160 -28.43 -5.98 39.65
CA ASP A 160 -28.26 -7.42 39.66
C ASP A 160 -29.29 -8.09 38.74
N VAL A 161 -28.85 -8.72 37.65
CA VAL A 161 -29.60 -9.80 36.99
C VAL A 161 -28.62 -10.80 36.37
N ASP A 162 -28.54 -11.94 37.05
CA ASP A 162 -28.35 -13.31 36.58
C ASP A 162 -27.18 -13.65 35.63
N ASN A 163 -26.28 -14.44 36.20
CA ASN A 163 -25.10 -15.01 35.59
C ASN A 163 -25.48 -16.23 34.72
N SER A 164 -25.56 -16.03 33.41
CA SER A 164 -25.41 -17.11 32.43
C SER A 164 -24.38 -16.72 31.37
N SER A 165 -23.13 -16.64 31.82
CA SER A 165 -21.94 -16.61 30.97
C SER A 165 -21.69 -18.01 30.39
N THR A 166 -22.26 -18.33 29.23
CA THR A 166 -21.83 -19.51 28.46
C THR A 166 -20.82 -19.09 27.41
N SER A 167 -19.55 -19.07 27.83
CA SER A 167 -18.38 -18.98 26.96
C SER A 167 -18.19 -20.34 26.25
N PRO A 168 -18.35 -20.47 24.92
CA PRO A 168 -18.30 -21.75 24.23
C PRO A 168 -16.86 -22.09 23.84
N SER A 169 -15.98 -22.20 24.84
CA SER A 169 -14.58 -22.60 24.63
C SER A 169 -14.25 -23.82 25.48
N ALA A 170 -14.90 -24.95 25.19
CA ALA A 170 -14.34 -26.27 25.44
C ALA A 170 -15.20 -27.34 24.76
N GLN A 171 -14.60 -28.07 23.80
CA GLN A 171 -15.06 -29.35 23.25
C GLN A 171 -16.20 -29.28 22.22
N CYS A 172 -15.89 -28.85 21.00
CA CYS A 172 -16.68 -29.25 19.83
C CYS A 172 -15.94 -30.40 19.15
N SER A 173 -16.54 -31.57 19.06
CA SER A 173 -15.88 -32.74 18.46
C SER A 173 -15.65 -32.51 16.96
N PRO A 174 -14.62 -33.12 16.33
CA PRO A 174 -14.42 -33.01 14.89
C PRO A 174 -15.64 -33.46 14.06
N ALA A 175 -16.51 -34.31 14.62
CA ALA A 175 -17.76 -34.73 14.02
C ALA A 175 -18.84 -33.62 14.07
N GLU A 176 -18.99 -32.95 15.20
CA GLU A 176 -19.89 -31.80 15.35
C GLU A 176 -19.50 -30.65 14.43
N LEU A 177 -18.21 -30.30 14.37
CA LEU A 177 -17.72 -29.24 13.47
C LEU A 177 -18.04 -29.52 12.00
N ARG A 178 -17.99 -30.80 11.58
CA ARG A 178 -18.37 -31.20 10.21
C ARG A 178 -19.88 -31.10 9.98
N ALA A 179 -20.69 -31.46 10.97
CA ALA A 179 -22.14 -31.35 10.89
C ALA A 179 -22.61 -29.88 10.88
N GLU A 180 -22.03 -29.06 11.75
CA GLU A 180 -22.24 -27.61 11.79
C GLU A 180 -21.80 -26.94 10.49
N PHE A 181 -20.63 -27.31 9.97
CA PHE A 181 -20.19 -26.83 8.66
C PHE A 181 -21.15 -27.26 7.55
N ALA A 182 -21.67 -28.48 7.58
CA ALA A 182 -22.65 -28.94 6.60
C ALA A 182 -23.93 -28.08 6.65
N ALA A 183 -24.41 -27.73 7.85
CA ALA A 183 -25.56 -26.84 8.03
C ALA A 183 -25.28 -25.42 7.50
N PHE A 184 -24.09 -24.86 7.77
CA PHE A 184 -23.69 -23.58 7.18
C PHE A 184 -23.58 -23.66 5.64
N TRP A 185 -23.04 -24.76 5.11
CA TRP A 185 -22.79 -24.95 3.69
C TRP A 185 -24.07 -25.08 2.86
N THR A 186 -25.17 -25.54 3.44
CA THR A 186 -26.47 -25.55 2.74
C THR A 186 -27.01 -24.15 2.52
N VAL A 187 -26.79 -23.24 3.47
CA VAL A 187 -27.28 -21.85 3.44
C VAL A 187 -26.44 -20.96 2.53
N TYR A 188 -25.13 -21.19 2.47
CA TYR A 188 -24.23 -20.29 1.74
C TYR A 188 -24.51 -20.24 0.21
N PRO A 189 -24.64 -19.04 -0.41
CA PRO A 189 -25.12 -18.89 -1.79
C PRO A 189 -24.18 -19.46 -2.86
N ARG A 190 -22.86 -19.40 -2.65
CA ARG A 190 -21.84 -19.85 -3.63
C ARG A 190 -21.05 -21.04 -3.11
N LYS A 191 -21.29 -22.22 -3.67
CA LYS A 191 -20.71 -23.50 -3.22
C LYS A 191 -19.39 -23.85 -3.94
N SER A 192 -18.40 -22.95 -3.90
CA SER A 192 -17.05 -23.20 -4.45
C SER A 192 -16.00 -23.39 -3.35
N GLY A 193 -15.00 -24.25 -3.60
CA GLY A 193 -13.83 -24.37 -2.71
C GLY A 193 -14.09 -24.98 -1.33
N LYS A 194 -14.95 -26.02 -1.23
CA LYS A 194 -15.39 -26.64 0.04
C LYS A 194 -14.25 -26.93 1.03
N ALA A 195 -13.16 -27.54 0.58
CA ALA A 195 -12.02 -27.89 1.46
C ALA A 195 -11.32 -26.66 2.09
N LYS A 196 -11.30 -25.52 1.38
CA LYS A 196 -10.77 -24.25 1.94
C LYS A 196 -11.79 -23.63 2.90
N ALA A 197 -13.08 -23.76 2.60
CA ALA A 197 -14.15 -23.26 3.45
C ALA A 197 -14.24 -24.04 4.79
N GLU A 198 -14.07 -25.36 4.78
CA GLU A 198 -14.01 -26.19 6.00
C GLU A 198 -12.92 -25.71 6.96
N LYS A 199 -11.70 -25.51 6.44
CA LYS A 199 -10.56 -24.99 7.23
C LYS A 199 -10.79 -23.57 7.75
N ALA A 200 -11.47 -22.73 6.98
CA ALA A 200 -11.83 -21.39 7.42
C ALA A 200 -12.92 -21.41 8.50
N PHE A 201 -13.89 -22.32 8.38
CA PHE A 201 -14.97 -22.50 9.34
C PHE A 201 -14.47 -22.97 10.71
N GLU A 202 -13.52 -23.92 10.73
CA GLU A 202 -12.87 -24.36 11.98
C GLU A 202 -12.22 -23.18 12.73
N ARG A 203 -11.61 -22.24 12.01
CA ARG A 203 -11.01 -21.03 12.60
C ARG A 203 -12.08 -20.04 13.06
N ALA A 204 -13.14 -19.86 12.28
CA ALA A 204 -14.26 -18.99 12.62
C ALA A 204 -15.02 -19.47 13.86
N ARG A 205 -15.18 -20.79 14.05
CA ARG A 205 -15.82 -21.39 15.24
C ARG A 205 -15.10 -21.10 16.56
N ARG A 206 -13.83 -20.69 16.52
CA ARG A 206 -13.08 -20.20 17.69
C ARG A 206 -13.46 -18.77 18.09
N LYS A 207 -14.13 -18.04 17.21
CA LYS A 207 -14.45 -16.60 17.36
C LYS A 207 -15.94 -16.34 17.51
N THR A 208 -16.78 -17.19 16.93
CA THR A 208 -18.24 -17.00 16.90
C THR A 208 -18.99 -18.34 16.92
N THR A 209 -20.30 -18.28 17.13
CA THR A 209 -21.19 -19.45 17.13
C THR A 209 -21.62 -19.84 15.72
N VAL A 210 -21.95 -21.12 15.51
CA VAL A 210 -22.48 -21.60 14.22
C VAL A 210 -23.78 -20.91 13.84
N GLU A 211 -24.63 -20.60 14.81
CA GLU A 211 -25.91 -19.92 14.60
C GLU A 211 -25.71 -18.51 14.02
N ALA A 212 -24.82 -17.72 14.63
CA ALA A 212 -24.49 -16.38 14.14
C ALA A 212 -23.93 -16.41 12.70
N MET A 213 -23.04 -17.36 12.40
CA MET A 213 -22.50 -17.51 11.04
C MET A 213 -23.55 -17.94 10.03
N THR A 214 -24.44 -18.86 10.40
CA THR A 214 -25.47 -19.41 9.52
C THR A 214 -26.55 -18.38 9.24
N GLU A 215 -26.95 -17.61 10.26
CA GLU A 215 -27.91 -16.51 10.12
C GLU A 215 -27.33 -15.39 9.25
N ALA A 216 -26.09 -14.96 9.49
CA ALA A 216 -25.41 -13.97 8.66
C ALA A 216 -25.18 -14.45 7.22
N ALA A 217 -24.88 -15.73 7.00
CA ALA A 217 -24.82 -16.30 5.67
C ALA A 217 -26.18 -16.30 4.96
N GLY A 218 -27.28 -16.51 5.70
CA GLY A 218 -28.64 -16.37 5.21
C GLY A 218 -28.95 -14.93 4.77
N ARG A 219 -28.63 -13.94 5.62
CA ARG A 219 -28.73 -12.51 5.25
C ARG A 219 -27.94 -12.19 4.00
N TYR A 220 -26.70 -12.68 3.90
CA TYR A 220 -25.86 -12.48 2.74
C TYR A 220 -26.42 -13.14 1.48
N ARG A 221 -27.04 -14.32 1.58
CA ARG A 221 -27.72 -15.01 0.47
C ARG A 221 -28.90 -14.18 -0.07
N ASP A 222 -29.71 -13.64 0.84
CA ASP A 222 -31.00 -12.99 0.57
C ASP A 222 -30.86 -11.47 0.33
N ASP A 223 -29.65 -10.92 0.38
CA ASP A 223 -29.38 -9.49 0.15
C ASP A 223 -29.75 -9.09 -1.31
N PRO A 224 -30.66 -8.11 -1.50
CA PRO A 224 -31.05 -7.65 -2.83
C PRO A 224 -29.89 -6.99 -3.61
N ASN A 225 -28.84 -6.56 -2.93
CA ASN A 225 -27.65 -5.98 -3.54
C ASN A 225 -26.65 -7.05 -4.02
N ARG A 226 -26.91 -8.35 -3.77
CA ARG A 226 -25.99 -9.43 -4.14
C ARG A 226 -26.05 -9.74 -5.64
N GLU A 227 -24.92 -9.57 -6.30
CA GLU A 227 -24.70 -10.09 -7.65
C GLU A 227 -24.02 -11.47 -7.61
N ALA A 228 -24.54 -12.43 -8.39
CA ALA A 228 -24.00 -13.80 -8.41
C ALA A 228 -22.51 -13.87 -8.80
N GLY A 229 -22.06 -13.00 -9.72
CA GLY A 229 -20.67 -12.93 -10.18
C GLY A 229 -19.68 -12.39 -9.13
N PHE A 230 -20.14 -11.51 -8.24
CA PHE A 230 -19.33 -10.88 -7.19
C PHE A 230 -19.57 -11.49 -5.80
N THR A 231 -20.34 -12.57 -5.71
CA THR A 231 -20.57 -13.27 -4.45
C THR A 231 -19.25 -13.87 -3.96
N LYS A 232 -18.81 -13.49 -2.75
CA LYS A 232 -17.58 -13.98 -2.11
C LYS A 232 -17.62 -15.50 -1.98
N GLU A 233 -16.45 -16.15 -2.07
CA GLU A 233 -16.33 -17.56 -1.69
C GLU A 233 -16.45 -17.72 -0.17
N ALA A 234 -17.04 -18.82 0.30
CA ALA A 234 -17.27 -19.05 1.73
C ALA A 234 -15.99 -18.94 2.56
N ALA A 235 -14.86 -19.44 2.04
CA ALA A 235 -13.58 -19.33 2.73
C ALA A 235 -13.15 -17.87 2.95
N THR A 236 -13.30 -17.02 1.93
CA THR A 236 -12.96 -15.59 2.02
C THR A 236 -13.92 -14.86 2.95
N TRP A 237 -15.22 -15.13 2.83
CA TRP A 237 -16.24 -14.54 3.70
C TRP A 237 -16.00 -14.88 5.18
N LEU A 238 -15.64 -16.14 5.48
CA LEU A 238 -15.30 -16.57 6.85
C LEU A 238 -13.98 -15.97 7.35
N ASN A 239 -12.94 -15.91 6.51
CA ASN A 239 -11.64 -15.35 6.93
C ASN A 239 -11.70 -13.84 7.18
N GLN A 240 -12.59 -13.13 6.50
CA GLN A 240 -12.82 -11.69 6.65
C GLN A 240 -13.81 -11.36 7.76
N GLU A 241 -14.35 -12.36 8.47
CA GLU A 241 -15.31 -12.16 9.55
C GLU A 241 -16.57 -11.40 9.11
N CYS A 242 -16.99 -11.62 7.85
CA CYS A 242 -18.13 -10.91 7.25
C CYS A 242 -19.49 -11.16 7.94
N TRP A 243 -19.54 -12.02 8.96
CA TRP A 243 -20.70 -12.11 9.85
C TRP A 243 -20.90 -10.86 10.73
N ASN A 244 -19.88 -10.01 10.86
CA ASN A 244 -19.94 -8.72 11.57
C ASN A 244 -20.28 -7.53 10.64
N ASP A 245 -20.37 -7.75 9.32
CA ASP A 245 -20.62 -6.65 8.37
C ASP A 245 -22.06 -6.12 8.53
N PRO A 246 -22.26 -4.79 8.59
CA PRO A 246 -23.60 -4.20 8.62
C PRO A 246 -24.35 -4.47 7.30
N PRO A 247 -25.70 -4.48 7.30
CA PRO A 247 -26.47 -4.69 6.09
C PRO A 247 -26.10 -3.63 5.03
N LEU A 248 -25.91 -4.07 3.79
CA LEU A 248 -25.57 -3.17 2.69
C LEU A 248 -26.75 -2.21 2.43
N PRO A 249 -26.49 -0.90 2.23
CA PRO A 249 -27.55 0.05 1.91
C PRO A 249 -28.23 -0.37 0.60
N PRO A 250 -29.55 -0.17 0.47
CA PRO A 250 -30.27 -0.51 -0.75
C PRO A 250 -29.65 0.22 -1.95
N ARG A 251 -29.31 -0.52 -2.99
CA ARG A 251 -28.80 0.04 -4.24
C ARG A 251 -29.89 0.93 -4.83
N PHE A 252 -29.67 2.24 -4.84
CA PHE A 252 -30.51 3.15 -5.60
C PHE A 252 -30.44 2.71 -7.06
N GLU A 253 -31.55 2.17 -7.56
CA GLU A 253 -31.73 1.99 -8.99
C GLU A 253 -31.57 3.37 -9.61
N ARG A 254 -30.43 3.60 -10.30
CA ARG A 254 -30.37 4.67 -11.28
C ARG A 254 -31.42 4.28 -12.31
N THR A 255 -32.61 4.85 -12.17
CA THR A 255 -33.63 4.80 -13.22
C THR A 255 -32.89 5.14 -14.50
N SER A 256 -32.85 4.21 -15.43
CA SER A 256 -32.25 4.34 -16.75
C SER A 256 -33.03 5.30 -17.64
N ALA A 257 -33.57 6.38 -17.05
CA ALA A 257 -34.01 7.55 -17.74
C ALA A 257 -32.77 8.21 -18.33
N LYS A 258 -32.45 7.82 -19.56
CA LYS A 258 -31.61 8.58 -20.48
C LYS A 258 -32.07 10.05 -20.36
N PRO A 259 -31.21 11.00 -19.95
CA PRO A 259 -31.61 12.40 -19.93
C PRO A 259 -32.12 12.75 -21.34
N PRO A 260 -33.25 13.47 -21.47
CA PRO A 260 -33.78 13.82 -22.78
C PRO A 260 -32.67 14.50 -23.59
N PRO A 261 -32.53 14.23 -24.90
CA PRO A 261 -31.53 14.90 -25.70
C PRO A 261 -31.77 16.40 -25.60
N GLY A 262 -30.82 17.11 -25.00
CA GLY A 262 -30.82 18.57 -24.97
C GLY A 262 -30.84 19.10 -26.41
N PRO A 263 -31.48 20.26 -26.68
CA PRO A 263 -31.55 20.80 -28.02
C PRO A 263 -30.14 20.97 -28.59
N LEU A 264 -29.86 20.25 -29.68
CA LEU A 264 -28.69 20.48 -30.53
C LEU A 264 -28.97 21.72 -31.38
N ASP A 265 -28.93 22.91 -30.76
CA ASP A 265 -28.92 24.17 -31.49
C ASP A 265 -27.48 24.71 -31.54
N GLY A 266 -26.94 24.74 -32.76
CA GLY A 266 -26.04 25.80 -33.20
C GLY A 266 -24.56 25.72 -32.80
N TYR A 267 -23.82 24.73 -33.31
CA TYR A 267 -22.41 24.98 -33.63
C TYR A 267 -22.35 25.96 -34.81
N GLY A 268 -22.10 27.23 -34.53
CA GLY A 268 -21.74 28.21 -35.56
C GLY A 268 -22.23 29.62 -35.31
N ALA A 269 -21.57 30.36 -34.42
CA ALA A 269 -21.28 31.79 -34.56
C ALA A 269 -20.51 32.25 -33.31
N GLY A 270 -19.42 32.96 -33.52
CA GLY A 270 -18.57 33.45 -32.44
C GLY A 270 -19.31 34.43 -31.51
N VAL A 271 -19.13 34.23 -30.21
CA VAL A 271 -19.31 35.27 -29.22
C VAL A 271 -18.08 35.23 -28.31
N LYS A 272 -17.23 36.25 -28.44
CA LYS A 272 -16.23 36.59 -27.43
C LYS A 272 -16.99 37.01 -26.17
N SER A 273 -17.21 36.07 -25.26
CA SER A 273 -17.82 36.32 -23.96
C SER A 273 -16.72 36.57 -22.94
N GLN A 274 -16.52 37.85 -22.69
CA GLN A 274 -15.77 38.48 -21.62
C GLN A 274 -16.16 37.88 -20.26
N ILE A 275 -15.32 36.99 -19.73
CA ILE A 275 -15.29 36.67 -18.30
C ILE A 275 -14.00 37.29 -17.79
N GLY A 276 -14.14 38.45 -17.16
CA GLY A 276 -13.05 39.18 -16.52
C GLY A 276 -12.50 38.38 -15.35
N TRP A 277 -11.29 37.87 -15.51
CA TRP A 277 -10.41 37.65 -14.36
C TRP A 277 -9.86 39.01 -13.99
N GLU A 278 -10.51 39.66 -13.01
CA GLU A 278 -9.99 40.86 -12.38
C GLU A 278 -8.67 40.46 -11.70
N MET A 279 -7.57 40.69 -12.42
CA MET A 279 -6.23 40.65 -11.86
C MET A 279 -6.19 41.70 -10.76
N LEU A 280 -6.25 41.26 -9.51
CA LEU A 280 -5.74 42.02 -8.38
C LEU A 280 -4.21 42.07 -8.54
N SER A 281 -3.75 42.97 -9.40
CA SER A 281 -2.37 43.43 -9.39
C SER A 281 -2.14 44.16 -8.07
N PRO A 282 -1.11 43.80 -7.28
CA PRO A 282 -0.73 44.62 -6.14
C PRO A 282 -0.17 45.92 -6.70
N THR A 283 -0.94 47.01 -6.58
CA THR A 283 -0.41 48.36 -6.77
C THR A 283 0.67 48.58 -5.71
N PRO A 284 1.91 48.89 -6.09
CA PRO A 284 2.92 49.25 -5.11
C PRO A 284 2.52 50.56 -4.42
N ASP A 285 2.59 50.55 -3.09
CA ASP A 285 2.38 51.69 -2.21
C ASP A 285 3.22 52.89 -2.71
N PRO A 286 2.61 54.08 -2.93
CA PRO A 286 3.33 55.27 -3.36
C PRO A 286 4.44 55.72 -2.38
N GLN A 287 4.45 55.27 -1.12
CA GLN A 287 5.57 55.51 -0.21
C GLN A 287 6.80 54.63 -0.51
N ALA A 288 6.62 53.44 -1.09
CA ALA A 288 7.72 52.52 -1.40
C ALA A 288 8.52 52.96 -2.65
N VAL A 289 7.86 53.61 -3.62
CA VAL A 289 8.50 54.10 -4.84
C VAL A 289 9.38 55.33 -4.55
N ALA A 290 8.94 56.21 -3.62
CA ALA A 290 9.73 57.38 -3.21
C ALA A 290 11.00 57.00 -2.41
N MET A 291 11.02 55.86 -1.71
CA MET A 291 12.21 55.39 -0.99
C MET A 291 13.23 54.69 -1.90
N ALA A 292 12.80 54.06 -3.00
CA ALA A 292 13.71 53.39 -3.94
C ALA A 292 14.47 54.37 -4.86
N GLU A 293 13.90 55.54 -5.14
CA GLU A 293 14.54 56.57 -5.98
C GLU A 293 15.65 57.33 -5.23
N ALA A 294 15.61 57.36 -3.89
CA ALA A 294 16.69 57.90 -3.05
C ALA A 294 17.92 56.97 -2.96
N ALA A 295 17.78 55.70 -3.36
CA ALA A 295 18.82 54.67 -3.21
C ALA A 295 19.49 54.24 -4.53
N GLY A 296 19.20 54.90 -5.67
CA GLY A 296 19.94 54.71 -6.92
C GLY A 296 19.78 53.34 -7.58
N TYR A 297 18.67 52.64 -7.37
CA TYR A 297 18.45 51.30 -7.96
C TYR A 297 17.75 51.38 -9.33
N LYS A 298 18.41 50.87 -10.38
CA LYS A 298 17.87 50.79 -11.75
C LYS A 298 17.57 49.32 -12.09
N PRO A 299 16.31 48.91 -12.32
CA PRO A 299 15.98 47.53 -12.64
C PRO A 299 16.38 47.16 -14.09
N PRO A 300 16.69 45.88 -14.37
CA PRO A 300 17.21 45.45 -15.67
C PRO A 300 16.14 45.48 -16.77
N SER A 301 16.53 46.03 -17.94
CA SER A 301 15.69 46.13 -19.13
C SER A 301 15.48 44.75 -19.78
N ASN A 302 14.24 44.27 -19.78
CA ASN A 302 13.86 43.05 -20.46
C ASN A 302 13.70 43.33 -21.97
N GLY A 303 14.76 43.11 -22.75
CA GLY A 303 14.79 43.34 -24.20
C GLY A 303 14.41 42.09 -25.00
N HIS A 304 13.12 41.93 -25.31
CA HIS A 304 12.67 41.00 -26.35
C HIS A 304 13.11 41.49 -27.74
N ARG A 305 14.00 40.75 -28.39
CA ARG A 305 14.48 41.01 -29.76
C ARG A 305 13.70 40.12 -30.73
N LEU A 306 12.65 40.67 -31.33
CA LEU A 306 12.00 40.10 -32.53
C LEU A 306 12.97 40.26 -33.72
N ARG A 307 13.30 39.16 -34.40
CA ARG A 307 13.93 39.18 -35.73
C ARG A 307 12.85 38.99 -36.78
N GLU A 308 12.63 40.02 -37.59
CA GLU A 308 11.99 39.91 -38.90
C GLU A 308 12.94 39.16 -39.85
N VAL A 309 12.40 38.22 -40.62
CA VAL A 309 13.08 37.61 -41.78
C VAL A 309 12.25 37.99 -42.99
N GLY A 310 12.83 38.82 -43.86
CA GLY A 310 12.33 39.12 -45.19
C GLY A 310 13.42 38.87 -46.21
N ALA A 311 13.15 37.97 -47.14
CA ALA A 311 13.57 37.97 -48.55
C ALA A 311 12.74 36.89 -49.27
#